data_AF-L1IKU6-F1
#
_entry.id   AF-L1IKU6-F1
#
_cell.length_a   1.000
_cell.length_b   1.000
_cell.length_c   1.000
_cell.angle_alpha   90.00
_cell.angle_beta   90.00
_cell.angle_gamma   90.00
#
_symmetry.space_group_name_H-M   'P 1'
#
loop_
_entity.id
_entity.type
_entity.pdbx_description
1 polymer ?
#
loop_
_entity_poly.entity_id
_entity_poly.type
_entity_poly.pdbx_seq_one_letter_code
_entity_poly.pdbx_strand_id
1 'polypeptide(L)'
;MPNSHDEEDGVNDKSEVLEQFSHIHRRLVEEMHAKQAHSLSSLLSNVEAMDDDVDQVLSSMDDETLAMHVNPEDRRNVLHYLAKYNGQKFSVLGKILKRVPSLADGALKESGLLPVHLLCRYFPNETKSLDLLLQTSPSSAARAEAEGYFAFYNVSMKLLSLAVTISDFPVAFRFTLLAQLVLLPGLSRRSQYKTALAGFLSTTLPLVCGYPEAVFTTNSEGKLPVDCLAENKDYDEYCLPLMLRELLKTFRTSKPTRNVSGFCWKATDEQTRQKEIRQKDKA
;
A
#
# COMPACT_ATOMS: atom_id res chain seq x y z
N MET A 1 74.33 7.78 -11.06
CA MET A 1 72.91 7.76 -11.43
C MET A 1 72.11 8.00 -10.15
N PRO A 2 71.52 9.19 -9.94
CA PRO A 2 70.61 9.45 -8.83
C PRO A 2 69.18 9.21 -9.32
N ASN A 3 68.49 8.22 -8.73
CA ASN A 3 67.09 7.95 -9.03
C ASN A 3 66.21 8.32 -7.83
N SER A 4 65.37 9.32 -8.07
CA SER A 4 63.92 9.30 -7.80
C SER A 4 63.46 8.62 -6.51
N HIS A 5 63.50 9.36 -5.41
CA HIS A 5 62.48 9.27 -4.38
C HIS A 5 62.00 10.68 -4.07
N ASP A 6 60.75 10.77 -3.63
CA ASP A 6 60.02 11.96 -3.17
C ASP A 6 58.97 12.44 -4.17
N GLU A 7 57.77 11.85 -4.13
CA GLU A 7 56.49 12.50 -4.49
C GLU A 7 55.27 11.61 -4.14
N GLU A 8 55.13 11.17 -2.88
CA GLU A 8 53.90 10.48 -2.42
C GLU A 8 53.48 10.89 -0.99
N ASP A 9 53.27 12.19 -0.73
CA ASP A 9 52.74 12.65 0.57
C ASP A 9 51.51 13.59 0.47
N GLY A 10 50.94 13.77 -0.73
CA GLY A 10 49.87 14.76 -0.97
C GLY A 10 48.43 14.22 -1.02
N VAL A 11 48.21 12.91 -0.87
CA VAL A 11 46.88 12.30 -1.12
C VAL A 11 46.01 12.25 0.14
N ASN A 12 46.60 12.25 1.33
CA ASN A 12 45.86 12.04 2.59
C ASN A 12 44.98 13.25 2.99
N ASP A 13 45.41 14.47 2.65
CA ASP A 13 44.77 15.72 3.06
C ASP A 13 43.40 15.94 2.37
N LYS A 14 43.23 15.45 1.13
CA LYS A 14 41.95 15.57 0.42
C LYS A 14 40.86 14.67 0.98
N SER A 15 41.22 13.50 1.53
CA SER A 15 40.26 12.57 2.12
C SER A 15 39.67 13.14 3.41
N GLU A 16 40.51 13.74 4.24
CA GLU A 16 40.10 14.34 5.51
C GLU A 16 39.16 15.54 5.30
N VAL A 17 39.47 16.40 4.31
CA VAL A 17 38.60 17.53 3.94
C VAL A 17 37.23 17.05 3.41
N LEU A 18 37.18 15.97 2.63
CA LEU A 18 35.92 15.41 2.13
C LEU A 18 35.07 14.80 3.24
N GLU A 19 35.67 14.10 4.21
CA GLU A 19 34.95 13.59 5.38
C GLU A 19 34.40 14.72 6.25
N GLN A 20 35.19 15.76 6.50
CA GLN A 20 34.75 16.93 7.26
C GLN A 20 33.57 17.63 6.57
N PHE A 21 33.63 17.79 5.24
CA PHE A 21 32.54 18.40 4.47
C PHE A 21 31.26 17.55 4.50
N SER A 22 31.39 16.23 4.35
CA SER A 22 30.26 15.29 4.47
C SER A 22 29.62 15.36 5.86
N HIS A 23 30.43 15.47 6.91
CA HIS A 23 29.92 15.59 8.28
C HIS A 23 29.17 16.91 8.51
N ILE A 24 29.72 18.04 8.03
CA ILE A 24 29.07 19.35 8.15
C ILE A 24 27.75 19.39 7.37
N HIS A 25 27.74 18.87 6.14
CA HIS A 25 26.52 18.80 5.33
C HIS A 25 25.44 17.98 6.01
N ARG A 26 25.78 16.79 6.54
CA ARG A 26 24.84 15.93 7.27
C ARG A 26 24.24 16.64 8.49
N ARG A 27 25.07 17.32 9.28
CA ARG A 27 24.63 18.07 10.46
C ARG A 27 23.71 19.24 10.10
N LEU A 28 24.01 19.97 9.02
CA LEU A 28 23.16 21.05 8.52
C LEU A 28 21.79 20.54 8.07
N VAL A 29 21.76 19.43 7.33
CA VAL A 29 20.51 18.78 6.91
C VAL A 29 19.71 18.34 8.14
N GLU A 30 20.34 17.68 9.11
CA GLU A 30 19.68 17.27 10.35
C GLU A 30 19.08 18.45 11.13
N GLU A 31 19.81 19.56 11.29
CA GLU A 31 19.32 20.77 11.96
C GLU A 31 18.18 21.44 11.18
N MET A 32 18.23 21.45 9.85
CA MET A 32 17.15 21.98 9.00
C MET A 32 15.88 21.14 9.13
N HIS A 33 16.02 19.81 9.11
CA HIS A 33 14.91 18.88 9.29
C HIS A 33 14.33 18.99 10.70
N ALA A 34 15.17 19.16 11.73
CA ALA A 34 14.71 19.38 13.09
C ALA A 34 13.92 20.69 13.21
N LYS A 35 14.37 21.79 12.57
CA LYS A 35 13.64 23.08 12.57
C LYS A 35 12.32 23.00 11.81
N GLN A 36 12.29 22.35 10.64
CA GLN A 36 11.04 22.14 9.88
C GLN A 36 10.08 21.22 10.63
N ALA A 37 10.58 20.12 11.20
CA ALA A 37 9.78 19.22 12.03
C ALA A 37 9.25 19.95 13.27
N HIS A 38 10.03 20.84 13.89
CA HIS A 38 9.58 21.62 15.03
C HIS A 38 8.55 22.69 14.63
N SER A 39 8.72 23.35 13.48
CA SER A 39 7.73 24.31 12.94
C SER A 39 6.42 23.62 12.59
N LEU A 40 6.48 22.43 12.02
CA LEU A 40 5.29 21.66 11.65
C LEU A 40 4.67 20.93 12.82
N SER A 41 5.48 20.47 13.77
CA SER A 41 4.97 19.98 15.06
C SER A 41 4.31 21.11 15.81
N SER A 42 4.85 22.33 15.79
CA SER A 42 4.19 23.49 16.40
C SER A 42 2.89 23.85 15.67
N LEU A 43 2.87 23.79 14.33
CA LEU A 43 1.64 23.95 13.54
C LEU A 43 0.62 22.84 13.86
N LEU A 44 1.07 21.59 13.96
CA LEU A 44 0.20 20.43 14.26
C LEU A 44 -0.30 20.48 15.71
N SER A 45 0.50 20.90 16.68
CA SER A 45 0.08 21.11 18.07
C SER A 45 -0.90 22.28 18.19
N ASN A 46 -0.74 23.33 17.37
CA ASN A 46 -1.73 24.41 17.29
C ASN A 46 -3.03 23.93 16.62
N VAL A 47 -2.93 23.08 15.59
CA VAL A 47 -4.07 22.43 14.92
C VAL A 47 -4.79 21.44 15.84
N GLU A 48 -4.07 20.77 16.76
CA GLU A 48 -4.67 19.88 17.77
C GLU A 48 -5.51 20.65 18.79
N ALA A 49 -5.13 21.89 19.12
CA ALA A 49 -5.81 22.71 20.12
C ALA A 49 -7.04 23.49 19.58
N MET A 50 -7.18 23.64 18.25
CA MET A 50 -8.19 24.55 17.68
C MET A 50 -8.77 23.98 16.37
N ASP A 51 -9.81 23.12 16.47
CA ASP A 51 -10.57 22.68 15.30
C ASP A 51 -11.23 23.88 14.55
N ASP A 52 -11.46 25.01 15.23
CA ASP A 52 -12.02 26.25 14.67
C ASP A 52 -10.98 27.09 13.88
N ASP A 53 -9.69 27.03 14.24
CA ASP A 53 -8.64 27.83 13.58
C ASP A 53 -8.02 27.12 12.37
N VAL A 54 -8.31 25.83 12.18
CA VAL A 54 -7.84 25.09 10.99
C VAL A 54 -8.30 25.78 9.71
N ASP A 55 -9.52 26.33 9.69
CA ASP A 55 -10.02 27.05 8.51
C ASP A 55 -9.24 28.32 8.23
N GLN A 56 -8.85 29.06 9.26
CA GLN A 56 -8.06 30.28 9.11
C GLN A 56 -6.64 29.95 8.61
N VAL A 57 -6.00 28.93 9.21
CA VAL A 57 -4.66 28.49 8.81
C VAL A 57 -4.67 27.97 7.38
N LEU A 58 -5.59 27.05 7.05
CA LEU A 58 -5.70 26.54 5.68
C LEU A 58 -6.01 27.67 4.69
N SER A 59 -6.92 28.59 5.02
CA SER A 59 -7.25 29.72 4.14
C SER A 59 -6.07 30.67 3.88
N SER A 60 -5.11 30.73 4.80
CA SER A 60 -3.88 31.53 4.62
C SER A 60 -2.81 30.86 3.76
N MET A 61 -2.90 29.54 3.55
CA MET A 61 -1.97 28.78 2.71
C MET A 61 -2.51 28.65 1.29
N ASP A 62 -1.66 28.89 0.29
CA ASP A 62 -1.98 28.57 -1.10
C ASP A 62 -1.85 27.05 -1.39
N ASP A 63 -2.40 26.62 -2.53
CA ASP A 63 -2.40 25.20 -2.90
C ASP A 63 -0.99 24.67 -3.18
N GLU A 64 -0.06 25.54 -3.60
CA GLU A 64 1.33 25.17 -3.85
C GLU A 64 2.07 24.87 -2.54
N THR A 65 1.87 25.70 -1.52
CA THR A 65 2.39 25.50 -0.15
C THR A 65 1.82 24.24 0.48
N LEU A 66 0.54 23.92 0.24
CA LEU A 66 -0.05 22.66 0.68
C LEU A 66 0.48 21.45 -0.10
N ALA A 67 0.77 21.63 -1.39
CA ALA A 67 1.34 20.60 -2.26
C ALA A 67 2.83 20.34 -2.00
N MET A 68 3.54 21.31 -1.41
CA MET A 68 4.96 21.19 -1.13
C MET A 68 5.25 19.99 -0.21
N HIS A 69 6.31 19.26 -0.57
CA HIS A 69 6.84 18.24 0.31
C HIS A 69 7.41 18.92 1.55
N VAL A 70 6.85 18.56 2.70
CA VAL A 70 7.34 18.96 4.02
C VAL A 70 8.80 18.56 4.20
N ASN A 71 9.17 17.38 3.69
CA ASN A 71 10.54 16.90 3.69
C ASN A 71 10.93 16.56 2.24
N PRO A 72 11.86 17.31 1.61
CA PRO A 72 12.26 17.08 0.23
C PRO A 72 13.01 15.76 0.03
N GLU A 73 13.75 15.28 1.04
CA GLU A 73 14.50 14.01 0.99
C GLU A 73 13.53 12.82 0.88
N ASP A 74 12.51 12.79 1.73
CA ASP A 74 11.55 11.68 1.82
C ASP A 74 10.33 11.84 0.89
N ARG A 75 10.16 13.03 0.30
CA ARG A 75 8.94 13.46 -0.41
C ARG A 75 7.67 13.37 0.46
N ARG A 76 7.82 13.50 1.77
CA ARG A 76 6.68 13.45 2.69
C ARG A 76 5.84 14.70 2.56
N ASN A 77 4.56 14.56 2.22
CA ASN A 77 3.59 15.67 2.20
C ASN A 77 2.79 15.76 3.52
N VAL A 78 1.96 16.79 3.66
CA VAL A 78 1.13 17.02 4.86
C VAL A 78 0.21 15.85 5.19
N LEU A 79 -0.33 15.14 4.19
CA LEU A 79 -1.22 13.99 4.43
C LEU A 79 -0.50 12.81 5.06
N HIS A 80 0.79 12.60 4.78
CA HIS A 80 1.55 11.56 5.46
C HIS A 80 1.69 11.84 6.95
N TYR A 81 1.89 13.11 7.33
CA TYR A 81 1.97 13.50 8.74
C TYR A 81 0.61 13.35 9.43
N LEU A 82 -0.46 13.81 8.80
CA LEU A 82 -1.81 13.63 9.31
C LEU A 82 -2.15 12.15 9.44
N ALA A 83 -1.93 11.34 8.42
CA ALA A 83 -2.19 9.91 8.47
C ALA A 83 -1.37 9.17 9.53
N LYS A 84 -0.14 9.62 9.83
CA LYS A 84 0.74 8.98 10.82
C LYS A 84 0.45 9.41 12.26
N TYR A 85 0.14 10.67 12.50
CA TYR A 85 0.05 11.24 13.85
C TYR A 85 -1.38 11.65 14.25
N ASN A 86 -2.24 11.92 13.27
CA ASN A 86 -3.55 12.55 13.47
C ASN A 86 -4.63 11.96 12.52
N GLY A 87 -4.61 10.65 12.30
CA GLY A 87 -5.47 9.97 11.33
C GLY A 87 -6.97 10.12 11.62
N GLN A 88 -7.33 10.37 12.87
CA GLN A 88 -8.68 10.61 13.37
C GLN A 88 -9.24 12.00 13.02
N LYS A 89 -8.40 12.95 12.59
CA LYS A 89 -8.80 14.33 12.24
C LYS A 89 -9.41 14.39 10.84
N PHE A 90 -10.51 13.67 10.65
CA PHE A 90 -11.25 13.56 9.38
C PHE A 90 -11.59 14.91 8.73
N SER A 91 -12.02 15.89 9.53
CA SER A 91 -12.39 17.22 9.05
C SER A 91 -11.21 17.94 8.38
N VAL A 92 -10.03 17.91 9.01
CA VAL A 92 -8.79 18.50 8.50
C VAL A 92 -8.35 17.79 7.23
N LEU A 93 -8.36 16.46 7.25
CA LEU A 93 -8.03 15.62 6.10
C LEU A 93 -8.93 15.96 4.89
N GLY A 94 -10.24 16.10 5.13
CA GLY A 94 -11.23 16.44 4.10
C GLY A 94 -11.01 17.83 3.52
N LYS A 95 -10.70 18.83 4.35
CA LYS A 95 -10.42 20.19 3.88
C LYS A 95 -9.18 20.23 2.98
N ILE A 96 -8.11 19.52 3.36
CA ILE A 96 -6.88 19.46 2.56
C ILE A 96 -7.12 18.69 1.25
N LEU A 97 -7.73 17.51 1.30
CA LEU A 97 -8.00 16.69 0.11
C LEU A 97 -8.96 17.35 -0.87
N LYS A 98 -9.93 18.14 -0.38
CA LYS A 98 -10.81 18.93 -1.23
C LYS A 98 -10.06 19.98 -2.03
N ARG A 99 -8.99 20.55 -1.47
CA ARG A 99 -8.16 21.56 -2.14
C ARG A 99 -7.11 20.93 -3.05
N VAL A 100 -6.37 19.95 -2.54
CA VAL A 100 -5.23 19.33 -3.23
C VAL A 100 -5.38 17.80 -3.24
N PRO A 101 -6.30 17.24 -4.06
CA PRO A 101 -6.59 15.80 -4.05
C PRO A 101 -5.39 14.94 -4.45
N SER A 102 -4.50 15.46 -5.29
CA SER A 102 -3.28 14.77 -5.75
C SER A 102 -2.33 14.37 -4.61
N LEU A 103 -2.46 15.01 -3.42
CA LEU A 103 -1.68 14.63 -2.25
C LEU A 103 -1.94 13.18 -1.79
N ALA A 104 -3.13 12.64 -2.06
CA ALA A 104 -3.49 11.26 -1.69
C ALA A 104 -2.61 10.21 -2.39
N ASP A 105 -2.10 10.54 -3.59
CA ASP A 105 -1.24 9.68 -4.41
C ASP A 105 0.26 9.90 -4.18
N GLY A 106 0.61 10.90 -3.36
CA GLY A 106 2.00 11.17 -3.02
C GLY A 106 2.60 9.98 -2.29
N ALA A 107 3.60 9.33 -2.89
CA ALA A 107 4.33 8.25 -2.26
C ALA A 107 5.66 8.75 -1.69
N LEU A 108 6.05 8.23 -0.52
CA LEU A 108 7.40 8.44 0.02
C LEU A 108 8.45 7.88 -0.95
N LYS A 109 9.57 8.58 -1.08
CA LYS A 109 10.60 8.28 -2.10
C LYS A 109 11.18 6.86 -1.97
N GLU A 110 11.57 6.47 -0.76
CA GLU A 110 12.29 5.20 -0.55
C GLU A 110 11.34 4.04 -0.23
N SER A 111 10.34 4.28 0.62
CA SER A 111 9.40 3.24 1.04
C SER A 111 8.21 3.07 0.11
N GLY A 112 7.92 4.02 -0.77
CA GLY A 112 6.71 3.98 -1.59
C GLY A 112 5.41 4.10 -0.80
N LEU A 113 5.47 4.38 0.51
CA LEU A 113 4.29 4.50 1.37
C LEU A 113 3.44 5.69 0.93
N LEU A 114 2.15 5.45 0.73
CA LEU A 114 1.13 6.50 0.52
C LEU A 114 0.49 6.90 1.86
N PRO A 115 -0.20 8.05 1.96
CA PRO A 115 -0.95 8.43 3.16
C PRO A 115 -1.90 7.34 3.66
N VAL A 116 -2.57 6.63 2.73
CA VAL A 116 -3.46 5.51 3.09
C VAL A 116 -2.72 4.37 3.79
N HIS A 117 -1.46 4.08 3.44
CA HIS A 117 -0.66 3.06 4.13
C HIS A 117 -0.38 3.46 5.57
N LEU A 118 -0.01 4.72 5.78
CA LEU A 118 0.27 5.25 7.12
C LEU A 118 -1.00 5.26 7.96
N LEU A 119 -2.13 5.71 7.41
CA LEU A 119 -3.41 5.72 8.14
C LEU A 119 -3.77 4.31 8.59
N CYS A 120 -3.72 3.34 7.68
CA CYS A 120 -3.95 1.94 7.97
C CYS A 120 -3.02 1.36 9.04
N ARG A 121 -1.76 1.80 9.07
CA ARG A 121 -0.74 1.32 10.03
C ARG A 121 -0.97 1.87 11.43
N TYR A 122 -1.19 3.18 11.55
CA TYR A 122 -1.25 3.87 12.83
C TYR A 122 -2.69 3.97 13.38
N PHE A 123 -3.69 4.07 12.49
CA PHE A 123 -5.10 4.31 12.80
C PHE A 123 -6.04 3.36 12.03
N PRO A 124 -5.95 2.04 12.23
CA PRO A 124 -6.73 1.05 11.47
C PRO A 124 -8.24 1.14 11.67
N ASN A 125 -8.71 1.82 12.73
CA ASN A 125 -10.12 1.95 13.07
C ASN A 125 -10.75 3.24 12.52
N GLU A 126 -9.96 4.13 11.91
CA GLU A 126 -10.44 5.42 11.40
C GLU A 126 -11.05 5.27 10.01
N THR A 127 -12.19 4.57 9.96
CA THR A 127 -12.88 4.20 8.71
C THR A 127 -13.29 5.41 7.88
N LYS A 128 -13.72 6.52 8.52
CA LYS A 128 -14.10 7.74 7.80
C LYS A 128 -12.92 8.36 7.06
N SER A 129 -11.78 8.51 7.73
CA SER A 129 -10.55 9.05 7.12
C SER A 129 -10.04 8.15 6.02
N LEU A 130 -10.17 6.84 6.21
CA LEU A 130 -9.80 5.86 5.21
C LEU A 130 -10.71 5.94 3.97
N ASP A 131 -12.02 5.94 4.16
CA ASP A 131 -13.00 6.06 3.08
C ASP A 131 -12.76 7.32 2.26
N LEU A 132 -12.46 8.44 2.92
CA LEU A 132 -12.14 9.70 2.25
C LEU A 132 -10.85 9.64 1.42
N LEU A 133 -9.77 9.04 1.93
CA LEU A 133 -8.54 8.83 1.16
C LEU A 133 -8.79 7.93 -0.06
N LEU A 134 -9.58 6.88 0.10
CA LEU A 134 -9.92 5.94 -0.98
C LEU A 134 -10.87 6.54 -2.01
N GLN A 135 -11.80 7.39 -1.59
CA GLN A 135 -12.65 8.14 -2.53
C GLN A 135 -11.83 9.15 -3.33
N THR A 136 -10.83 9.77 -2.71
CA THR A 136 -9.98 10.76 -3.37
C THR A 136 -8.96 10.10 -4.31
N SER A 137 -8.37 8.98 -3.89
CA SER A 137 -7.53 8.14 -4.74
C SER A 137 -7.90 6.66 -4.60
N PRO A 138 -8.79 6.14 -5.45
CA PRO A 138 -9.14 4.72 -5.47
C PRO A 138 -7.95 3.82 -5.83
N SER A 139 -7.05 4.31 -6.69
CA SER A 139 -5.83 3.60 -7.08
C SER A 139 -4.86 3.37 -5.94
N SER A 140 -4.87 4.23 -4.90
CA SER A 140 -3.98 4.09 -3.75
C SER A 140 -4.18 2.78 -2.98
N ALA A 141 -5.39 2.21 -2.99
CA ALA A 141 -5.68 0.90 -2.41
C ALA A 141 -4.87 -0.23 -3.09
N ALA A 142 -4.80 -0.19 -4.42
CA ALA A 142 -4.17 -1.23 -5.22
C ALA A 142 -2.65 -1.04 -5.38
N ARG A 143 -2.09 0.02 -4.81
CA ARG A 143 -0.65 0.31 -4.90
C ARG A 143 0.08 -0.29 -3.72
N ALA A 144 1.05 -1.14 -4.00
CA ALA A 144 1.97 -1.68 -2.99
C ALA A 144 3.08 -0.66 -2.67
N GLU A 145 3.55 -0.68 -1.43
CA GLU A 145 4.79 -0.04 -1.00
C GLU A 145 6.02 -0.79 -1.54
N ALA A 146 7.23 -0.26 -1.32
CA ALA A 146 8.48 -0.82 -1.84
C ALA A 146 8.73 -2.27 -1.38
N GLU A 147 8.25 -2.65 -0.20
CA GLU A 147 8.32 -4.02 0.34
C GLU A 147 7.21 -4.95 -0.20
N GLY A 148 6.33 -4.46 -1.10
CA GLY A 148 5.23 -5.24 -1.66
C GLY A 148 3.97 -5.29 -0.80
N TYR A 149 3.96 -4.61 0.36
CA TYR A 149 2.77 -4.51 1.20
C TYR A 149 1.83 -3.42 0.69
N PHE A 150 0.54 -3.73 0.54
CA PHE A 150 -0.46 -2.69 0.27
C PHE A 150 -1.00 -2.08 1.57
N ALA A 151 -1.73 -0.98 1.46
CA ALA A 151 -2.19 -0.20 2.62
C ALA A 151 -2.89 -1.06 3.69
N PHE A 152 -3.75 -1.98 3.29
CA PHE A 152 -4.57 -2.75 4.21
C PHE A 152 -3.85 -3.92 4.87
N TYR A 153 -2.55 -4.12 4.63
CA TYR A 153 -1.80 -5.22 5.23
C TYR A 153 -1.80 -5.06 6.76
N ASN A 154 -1.61 -3.82 7.21
CA ASN A 154 -1.63 -3.49 8.63
C ASN A 154 -3.04 -3.51 9.21
N VAL A 155 -4.05 -3.20 8.38
CA VAL A 155 -5.46 -3.24 8.78
C VAL A 155 -5.92 -4.67 8.95
N SER A 156 -5.60 -5.59 8.04
CA SER A 156 -5.98 -7.00 8.17
C SER A 156 -5.37 -7.61 9.43
N MET A 157 -4.10 -7.35 9.73
CA MET A 157 -3.46 -7.90 10.94
C MET A 157 -4.08 -7.40 12.24
N LYS A 158 -4.52 -6.14 12.31
CA LYS A 158 -5.17 -5.56 13.50
C LYS A 158 -6.68 -5.79 13.54
N LEU A 159 -7.34 -5.78 12.39
CA LEU A 159 -8.77 -6.03 12.26
C LEU A 159 -9.09 -7.51 12.21
N LEU A 160 -8.17 -8.45 11.99
CA LEU A 160 -8.45 -9.87 12.20
C LEU A 160 -8.90 -10.17 13.64
N SER A 161 -8.60 -9.27 14.61
CA SER A 161 -9.21 -9.31 15.95
C SER A 161 -10.56 -8.58 16.08
N LEU A 162 -10.94 -7.72 15.11
CA LEU A 162 -12.17 -6.91 15.06
C LEU A 162 -13.16 -7.30 13.93
N ALA A 163 -12.77 -8.18 13.01
CA ALA A 163 -13.45 -8.46 11.73
C ALA A 163 -14.77 -9.21 11.88
N VAL A 164 -15.17 -9.51 13.12
CA VAL A 164 -16.48 -10.08 13.42
C VAL A 164 -17.59 -9.01 13.35
N THR A 165 -17.28 -7.71 13.33
CA THR A 165 -18.30 -6.68 13.60
C THR A 165 -18.59 -5.64 12.51
N ILE A 166 -17.95 -5.63 11.34
CA ILE A 166 -18.10 -4.48 10.41
C ILE A 166 -18.63 -4.93 9.03
N SER A 167 -19.96 -4.92 8.89
CA SER A 167 -20.70 -5.22 7.64
C SER A 167 -20.68 -4.10 6.61
N ASP A 168 -20.09 -2.95 6.90
CA ASP A 168 -20.35 -1.69 6.18
C ASP A 168 -19.15 -1.15 5.40
N PHE A 169 -18.03 -1.88 5.34
CA PHE A 169 -16.88 -1.42 4.55
C PHE A 169 -17.16 -1.38 3.05
N PRO A 170 -16.68 -0.35 2.33
CA PRO A 170 -16.77 -0.27 0.89
C PRO A 170 -16.20 -1.52 0.19
N VAL A 171 -16.92 -1.93 -0.83
CA VAL A 171 -16.58 -2.96 -1.82
C VAL A 171 -15.08 -3.06 -2.19
N ALA A 172 -14.43 -1.93 -2.46
CA ALA A 172 -13.02 -1.88 -2.87
C ALA A 172 -12.05 -2.21 -1.73
N PHE A 173 -12.36 -1.77 -0.50
CA PHE A 173 -11.59 -2.06 0.72
C PHE A 173 -11.46 -3.57 0.94
N ARG A 174 -12.61 -4.21 0.75
CA ARG A 174 -12.79 -5.63 0.92
C ARG A 174 -11.96 -6.42 -0.13
N PHE A 175 -11.98 -5.99 -1.39
CA PHE A 175 -11.22 -6.59 -2.49
C PHE A 175 -9.70 -6.58 -2.23
N THR A 176 -9.16 -5.44 -1.77
CA THR A 176 -7.73 -5.31 -1.49
C THR A 176 -7.30 -6.15 -0.28
N LEU A 177 -8.15 -6.25 0.75
CA LEU A 177 -7.91 -7.14 1.89
C LEU A 177 -7.78 -8.61 1.46
N LEU A 178 -8.63 -9.01 0.51
CA LEU A 178 -8.65 -10.36 -0.08
C LEU A 178 -7.40 -10.66 -0.89
N ALA A 179 -7.06 -9.75 -1.80
CA ALA A 179 -5.83 -9.83 -2.58
C ALA A 179 -4.61 -9.91 -1.66
N GLN A 180 -4.57 -9.13 -0.58
CA GLN A 180 -3.47 -9.21 0.37
C GLN A 180 -3.41 -10.51 1.15
N LEU A 181 -4.49 -10.94 1.79
CA LEU A 181 -4.50 -12.18 2.58
C LEU A 181 -4.13 -13.41 1.74
N VAL A 182 -4.40 -13.35 0.44
CA VAL A 182 -4.16 -14.42 -0.52
C VAL A 182 -2.77 -14.32 -1.19
N LEU A 183 -2.24 -13.11 -1.42
CA LEU A 183 -0.99 -12.86 -2.14
C LEU A 183 0.24 -12.66 -1.24
N LEU A 184 0.12 -12.78 0.10
CA LEU A 184 1.27 -12.63 1.01
C LEU A 184 2.00 -13.98 1.21
N PRO A 185 3.24 -14.12 0.71
CA PRO A 185 4.15 -15.13 1.24
C PRO A 185 4.65 -14.69 2.63
N GLY A 186 4.62 -15.58 3.62
CA GLY A 186 5.32 -15.36 4.90
C GLY A 186 4.48 -15.09 6.16
N LEU A 187 3.17 -15.31 6.15
CA LEU A 187 2.48 -15.60 7.41
C LEU A 187 3.02 -16.96 7.88
N SER A 188 3.99 -17.00 8.80
CA SER A 188 4.66 -18.23 9.27
C SER A 188 4.48 -18.56 10.77
N ARG A 189 3.51 -17.94 11.48
CA ARG A 189 3.30 -18.19 12.93
C ARG A 189 2.08 -19.05 13.25
N ARG A 190 2.37 -20.35 13.51
CA ARG A 190 1.44 -21.47 13.78
C ARG A 190 0.28 -21.24 14.77
N SER A 191 0.36 -20.29 15.70
CA SER A 191 -0.64 -20.17 16.78
C SER A 191 -1.83 -19.25 16.48
N GLN A 192 -1.81 -18.47 15.40
CA GLN A 192 -2.90 -17.52 15.08
C GLN A 192 -3.80 -17.97 13.92
N TYR A 193 -3.50 -19.10 13.25
CA TYR A 193 -4.16 -19.48 12.00
C TYR A 193 -5.60 -19.96 12.12
N LYS A 194 -6.02 -20.66 13.17
CA LYS A 194 -7.42 -21.12 13.26
C LYS A 194 -8.40 -19.95 13.39
N THR A 195 -8.05 -18.98 14.23
CA THR A 195 -8.82 -17.74 14.38
C THR A 195 -8.71 -16.89 13.11
N ALA A 196 -7.54 -16.86 12.47
CA ALA A 196 -7.35 -16.14 11.23
C ALA A 196 -8.08 -16.77 10.03
N LEU A 197 -8.19 -18.09 9.97
CA LEU A 197 -8.93 -18.83 8.95
C LEU A 197 -10.44 -18.68 9.14
N ALA A 198 -10.93 -18.73 10.38
CA ALA A 198 -12.34 -18.47 10.68
C ALA A 198 -12.72 -17.02 10.32
N GLY A 199 -11.85 -16.05 10.67
CA GLY A 199 -11.98 -14.66 10.26
C GLY A 199 -11.87 -14.49 8.74
N PHE A 200 -10.95 -15.20 8.09
CA PHE A 200 -10.80 -15.22 6.63
C PHE A 200 -12.08 -15.76 6.00
N LEU A 201 -12.56 -16.95 6.36
CA LEU A 201 -13.76 -17.51 5.75
C LEU A 201 -15.02 -16.66 6.02
N SER A 202 -15.15 -16.04 7.19
CA SER A 202 -16.30 -15.19 7.50
C SER A 202 -16.28 -13.84 6.76
N THR A 203 -15.10 -13.25 6.53
CA THR A 203 -14.98 -11.92 5.91
C THR A 203 -14.68 -11.96 4.42
N THR A 204 -13.89 -12.93 3.99
CA THR A 204 -13.34 -13.09 2.64
C THR A 204 -14.34 -13.77 1.72
N LEU A 205 -15.19 -14.68 2.23
CA LEU A 205 -16.18 -15.38 1.41
C LEU A 205 -17.32 -14.48 0.87
N PRO A 206 -17.98 -13.63 1.68
CA PRO A 206 -18.97 -12.66 1.16
C PRO A 206 -18.37 -11.69 0.13
N LEU A 207 -17.06 -11.55 0.20
CA LEU A 207 -16.23 -10.65 -0.56
C LEU A 207 -15.92 -11.17 -1.95
N VAL A 208 -15.41 -12.41 -2.05
CA VAL A 208 -15.27 -13.09 -3.34
C VAL A 208 -16.64 -13.17 -4.02
N CYS A 209 -17.70 -13.43 -3.25
CA CYS A 209 -19.06 -13.50 -3.78
C CYS A 209 -19.57 -12.14 -4.30
N GLY A 210 -19.15 -11.02 -3.70
CA GLY A 210 -19.51 -9.68 -4.17
C GLY A 210 -18.70 -9.21 -5.39
N TYR A 211 -17.45 -9.67 -5.52
CA TYR A 211 -16.49 -9.18 -6.52
C TYR A 211 -15.66 -10.33 -7.09
N PRO A 212 -16.28 -11.20 -7.89
CA PRO A 212 -15.57 -12.35 -8.42
C PRO A 212 -14.44 -11.98 -9.37
N GLU A 213 -14.41 -10.80 -9.97
CA GLU A 213 -13.31 -10.35 -10.83
C GLU A 213 -11.96 -10.32 -10.07
N ALA A 214 -11.99 -10.15 -8.75
CA ALA A 214 -10.81 -10.09 -7.89
C ALA A 214 -9.92 -11.31 -8.01
N VAL A 215 -10.55 -12.48 -8.06
CA VAL A 215 -9.83 -13.75 -8.07
C VAL A 215 -9.12 -14.00 -9.40
N PHE A 216 -9.36 -13.14 -10.40
CA PHE A 216 -8.70 -13.18 -11.70
C PHE A 216 -7.60 -12.11 -11.85
N THR A 217 -7.33 -11.30 -10.82
CA THR A 217 -6.33 -10.22 -10.91
C THR A 217 -4.97 -10.74 -10.53
N THR A 218 -3.97 -10.61 -11.40
CA THR A 218 -2.62 -11.11 -11.13
C THR A 218 -1.78 -10.08 -10.38
N ASN A 219 -0.84 -10.55 -9.55
CA ASN A 219 0.18 -9.70 -8.95
C ASN A 219 1.26 -9.25 -9.97
N SER A 220 2.30 -8.55 -9.51
CA SER A 220 3.43 -8.09 -10.34
C SER A 220 4.23 -9.23 -10.99
N GLU A 221 4.12 -10.46 -10.46
CA GLU A 221 4.73 -11.67 -11.02
C GLU A 221 3.81 -12.38 -12.04
N GLY A 222 2.61 -11.84 -12.30
CA GLY A 222 1.63 -12.47 -13.18
C GLY A 222 0.88 -13.65 -12.55
N LYS A 223 0.98 -13.83 -11.23
CA LYS A 223 0.33 -14.93 -10.50
C LYS A 223 -1.06 -14.55 -10.02
N LEU A 224 -2.01 -15.47 -10.13
CA LEU A 224 -3.35 -15.30 -9.58
C LEU A 224 -3.33 -15.45 -8.06
N PRO A 225 -4.40 -15.00 -7.38
CA PRO A 225 -4.59 -15.24 -5.96
C PRO A 225 -4.54 -16.73 -5.61
N VAL A 226 -5.12 -17.59 -6.46
CA VAL A 226 -5.09 -19.06 -6.28
C VAL A 226 -3.67 -19.64 -6.38
N ASP A 227 -2.83 -19.09 -7.28
CA ASP A 227 -1.46 -19.55 -7.47
C ASP A 227 -0.61 -19.21 -6.24
N CYS A 228 -0.78 -18.01 -5.69
CA CYS A 228 -0.06 -17.57 -4.50
C CYS A 228 -0.43 -18.38 -3.26
N LEU A 229 -1.69 -18.80 -3.14
CA LEU A 229 -2.11 -19.75 -2.08
C LEU A 229 -1.44 -21.10 -2.24
N ALA A 230 -1.41 -21.63 -3.47
CA ALA A 230 -0.83 -22.95 -3.74
C ALA A 230 0.68 -23.00 -3.49
N GLU A 231 1.39 -21.90 -3.73
CA GLU A 231 2.84 -21.79 -3.52
C GLU A 231 3.24 -21.58 -2.06
N ASN A 232 2.31 -21.13 -1.21
CA ASN A 232 2.60 -20.83 0.18
C ASN A 232 2.62 -22.11 1.04
N LYS A 233 3.84 -22.57 1.35
CA LYS A 233 4.13 -23.77 2.13
C LYS A 233 3.80 -23.64 3.62
N ASP A 234 3.49 -22.44 4.10
CA ASP A 234 3.15 -22.18 5.49
C ASP A 234 1.67 -22.44 5.79
N TYR A 235 0.82 -22.60 4.76
CA TYR A 235 -0.55 -23.04 4.96
C TYR A 235 -0.58 -24.50 5.40
N ASP A 236 -1.24 -24.75 6.53
CA ASP A 236 -1.57 -26.10 6.99
C ASP A 236 -2.32 -26.87 5.89
N GLU A 237 -2.03 -28.17 5.75
CA GLU A 237 -2.65 -29.10 4.79
C GLU A 237 -4.19 -29.08 4.87
N TYR A 238 -4.74 -28.63 5.99
CA TYR A 238 -6.18 -28.50 6.22
C TYR A 238 -6.78 -27.16 5.76
N CYS A 239 -6.02 -26.07 5.80
CA CYS A 239 -6.50 -24.71 5.51
C CYS A 239 -6.57 -24.46 4.00
N LEU A 240 -5.51 -24.87 3.29
CA LEU A 240 -5.36 -24.63 1.86
C LEU A 240 -6.51 -25.25 1.04
N PRO A 241 -6.94 -26.52 1.26
CA PRO A 241 -8.06 -27.10 0.52
C PRO A 241 -9.39 -26.38 0.76
N LEU A 242 -9.62 -25.84 1.96
CA LEU A 242 -10.86 -25.11 2.28
C LEU A 242 -10.89 -23.75 1.57
N MET A 243 -9.79 -23.01 1.62
CA MET A 243 -9.67 -21.72 0.92
C MET A 243 -9.76 -21.91 -0.60
N LEU A 244 -9.06 -22.90 -1.14
CA LEU A 244 -9.13 -23.27 -2.56
C LEU A 244 -10.55 -23.69 -2.95
N ARG A 245 -11.21 -24.53 -2.15
CA ARG A 245 -12.58 -24.98 -2.44
C ARG A 245 -13.55 -23.81 -2.52
N GLU A 246 -13.47 -22.87 -1.59
CA GLU A 246 -14.35 -21.72 -1.57
C GLU A 246 -14.05 -20.75 -2.71
N LEU A 247 -12.77 -20.42 -2.96
CA LEU A 247 -12.37 -19.66 -4.15
C LEU A 247 -12.91 -20.30 -5.44
N LEU A 248 -12.67 -21.60 -5.63
CA LEU A 248 -13.11 -22.35 -6.81
C LEU A 248 -14.63 -22.42 -6.94
N LYS A 249 -15.37 -22.49 -5.83
CA LYS A 249 -16.84 -22.35 -5.87
C LYS A 249 -17.22 -20.99 -6.42
N THR A 250 -16.59 -19.92 -5.94
CA THR A 250 -16.92 -18.58 -6.42
C THR A 250 -16.57 -18.42 -7.90
N PHE A 251 -15.38 -18.88 -8.32
CA PHE A 251 -14.96 -18.96 -9.73
C PHE A 251 -16.00 -19.65 -10.61
N ARG A 252 -16.59 -20.77 -10.15
CA ARG A 252 -17.61 -21.51 -10.89
C ARG A 252 -18.93 -20.75 -11.01
N THR A 253 -19.29 -19.99 -9.98
CA THR A 253 -20.56 -19.24 -9.96
C THR A 253 -20.47 -17.89 -10.66
N SER A 254 -19.28 -17.34 -10.79
CA SER A 254 -19.05 -16.05 -11.45
C SER A 254 -18.86 -16.23 -12.96
N LYS A 255 -19.76 -15.63 -13.76
CA LYS A 255 -19.51 -15.47 -15.19
C LYS A 255 -18.50 -14.33 -15.37
N PRO A 256 -17.39 -14.52 -16.10
CA PRO A 256 -16.48 -13.42 -16.41
C PRO A 256 -17.28 -12.34 -17.16
N THR A 257 -17.36 -11.15 -16.56
CA THR A 257 -18.01 -10.00 -17.17
C THR A 257 -17.14 -9.55 -18.34
N ARG A 258 -17.71 -9.58 -19.56
CA ARG A 258 -17.03 -9.33 -20.85
C ARG A 258 -16.40 -7.93 -21.01
N ASN A 259 -16.45 -7.07 -20.00
CA ASN A 259 -16.08 -5.65 -20.10
C ASN A 259 -14.70 -5.29 -19.54
N VAL A 260 -13.84 -6.26 -19.21
CA VAL A 260 -12.41 -5.98 -19.04
C VAL A 260 -11.76 -5.97 -20.42
N SER A 261 -11.90 -4.85 -21.13
CA SER A 261 -11.31 -4.61 -22.44
C SER A 261 -9.78 -4.61 -22.33
N GLY A 262 -9.17 -5.79 -22.50
CA GLY A 262 -7.72 -5.96 -22.44
C GLY A 262 -7.26 -7.38 -22.14
N PHE A 263 -8.12 -8.22 -21.52
CA PHE A 263 -7.75 -9.59 -21.14
C PHE A 263 -8.52 -10.64 -21.94
N CYS A 264 -7.90 -11.11 -23.02
CA CYS A 264 -8.37 -12.26 -23.79
C CYS A 264 -7.93 -13.54 -23.07
N TRP A 265 -8.83 -14.17 -22.32
CA TRP A 265 -8.65 -15.57 -21.95
C TRP A 265 -8.61 -16.39 -23.23
N LYS A 266 -7.45 -16.99 -23.55
CA LYS A 266 -7.34 -18.02 -24.59
C LYS A 266 -8.02 -19.32 -24.13
N ALA A 267 -9.33 -19.27 -23.87
CA ALA A 267 -10.20 -20.45 -23.97
C ALA A 267 -10.39 -20.89 -25.45
N THR A 268 -9.90 -20.08 -26.39
CA THR A 268 -9.83 -20.37 -27.82
C THR A 268 -8.81 -21.45 -28.18
N ASP A 269 -7.71 -21.66 -27.43
CA ASP A 269 -6.70 -22.64 -27.85
C ASP A 269 -7.20 -24.09 -27.78
N GLU A 270 -7.99 -24.45 -26.76
CA GLU A 270 -8.49 -25.83 -26.65
C GLU A 270 -9.60 -26.13 -27.68
N GLN A 271 -10.53 -25.20 -27.91
CA GLN A 271 -11.57 -25.38 -28.93
C GLN A 271 -11.03 -25.30 -30.36
N THR A 272 -9.98 -24.49 -30.59
CA THR A 272 -9.32 -24.39 -31.89
C THR A 272 -8.48 -25.64 -32.15
N ARG A 273 -7.75 -26.12 -31.14
CA ARG A 273 -7.00 -27.39 -31.21
C ARG A 273 -7.91 -28.59 -31.42
N GLN A 274 -9.07 -28.65 -30.76
CA GLN A 274 -10.06 -29.71 -31.00
C GLN A 274 -10.72 -29.60 -32.39
N LYS A 275 -10.89 -28.38 -32.94
CA LYS A 275 -11.34 -28.19 -34.32
C LYS A 275 -10.28 -28.61 -35.33
N GLU A 276 -9.02 -28.30 -35.10
CA GLU A 276 -7.90 -28.67 -35.97
C GLU A 276 -7.66 -30.19 -35.98
N ILE A 277 -7.76 -30.85 -34.82
CA ILE A 277 -7.69 -32.32 -34.73
C ILE A 277 -8.84 -32.95 -35.53
N ARG A 278 -10.08 -32.46 -35.34
CA ARG A 278 -11.25 -32.96 -36.09
C ARG A 278 -11.22 -32.68 -37.58
N GLN A 279 -10.50 -31.65 -38.02
CA GLN A 279 -10.30 -31.37 -39.44
C GLN A 279 -9.22 -32.25 -40.04
N LYS A 280 -8.16 -32.58 -39.28
CA LYS A 280 -7.13 -33.54 -39.70
C LYS A 280 -7.65 -34.97 -39.80
N ASP A 281 -8.59 -35.36 -38.96
CA ASP A 281 -9.20 -36.71 -39.02
C ASP A 281 -10.22 -36.89 -40.17
N LYS A 282 -10.55 -35.80 -40.89
CA LYS A 282 -11.52 -35.80 -42.00
C LYS A 282 -10.89 -35.58 -43.38
N ALA A 283 -9.59 -35.28 -43.43
CA ALA A 283 -8.81 -35.12 -44.66
C ALA A 283 -7.99 -36.40 -44.91
#